data_AF-A0ABD2HML7-F1
#
_entry.id   AF-A0ABD2HML7-F1
#
_cell.length_a   1.000
_cell.length_b   1.000
_cell.length_c   1.000
_cell.angle_alpha   90.00
_cell.angle_beta   90.00
_cell.angle_gamma   90.00
#
_symmetry.space_group_name_H-M   'P 1'
#
loop_
_entity.id
_entity.type
_entity.pdbx_description
1 polymer ?
#
loop_
_entity_poly.entity_id
_entity_poly.type
_entity_poly.pdbx_seq_one_letter_code
_entity_poly.pdbx_strand_id
1 'polypeptide(L)'
;MEDVLSGCTKKMKISRKRLNPDGRTVRKEDKILEVQIKKGWKEGTKITFPKEGDQTPRNIPADVVFVVKDKAHRVFKREGSDIVYTAKISLRDALCGCTVNAPTLDGRTVTVSTTDIVQQGMKRRVSGEGLPYPKRPDRRGDLLVEYEVKFPERLSQSARDTIAQVLPQS
;
A
#
# COMPACT_ATOMS: atom_id res chain seq x y z
N MET A 1 1.13 -5.25 1.32
CA MET A 1 0.99 -4.25 2.41
C MET A 1 1.04 -4.92 3.78
N GLU A 2 0.54 -6.13 3.88
CA GLU A 2 0.62 -7.07 5.00
C GLU A 2 2.06 -7.20 5.53
N ASP A 3 3.03 -7.45 4.64
CA ASP A 3 4.45 -7.49 4.99
C ASP A 3 4.96 -6.18 5.65
N VAL A 4 4.39 -5.03 5.28
CA VAL A 4 4.75 -3.73 5.87
C VAL A 4 4.06 -3.53 7.22
N LEU A 5 2.87 -4.10 7.41
CA LEU A 5 2.13 -4.06 8.67
C LEU A 5 2.84 -4.91 9.75
N SER A 6 3.18 -6.16 9.43
CA SER A 6 3.76 -7.12 10.38
C SER A 6 5.28 -7.13 10.40
N GLY A 7 5.94 -6.65 9.34
CA GLY A 7 7.35 -6.87 9.09
C GLY A 7 7.59 -8.29 8.54
N CYS A 8 8.65 -8.46 7.75
CA CYS A 8 9.00 -9.76 7.21
C CYS A 8 10.49 -9.88 6.92
N THR A 9 10.96 -11.12 6.73
CA THR A 9 12.31 -11.38 6.23
C THR A 9 12.23 -11.91 4.81
N LYS A 10 12.90 -11.26 3.87
CA LYS A 10 13.01 -11.71 2.48
C LYS A 10 14.41 -12.28 2.24
N LYS A 11 14.48 -13.52 1.75
CA LYS A 11 15.73 -14.17 1.39
C LYS A 11 15.98 -13.96 -0.10
N MET A 12 17.04 -13.25 -0.45
CA MET A 12 17.41 -12.91 -1.82
C MET A 12 18.68 -13.66 -2.20
N LYS A 13 18.57 -14.59 -3.15
CA LYS A 13 19.74 -15.28 -3.70
C LYS A 13 20.45 -14.37 -4.70
N ILE A 14 21.73 -14.13 -4.49
CA ILE A 14 22.61 -13.45 -5.44
C ILE A 14 23.66 -14.43 -5.95
N SER A 15 24.08 -14.24 -7.20
CA SER A 15 25.22 -14.94 -7.79
C SER A 15 26.33 -13.91 -8.02
N ARG A 16 27.52 -14.18 -7.52
CA ARG A 16 28.65 -13.23 -7.51
C ARG A 16 29.95 -13.96 -7.85
N LYS A 17 30.90 -13.25 -8.45
CA LYS A 17 32.26 -13.76 -8.65
C LYS A 17 33.09 -13.58 -7.39
N ARG A 18 33.82 -14.62 -6.97
CA ARG A 18 34.75 -14.56 -5.84
C ARG A 18 36.14 -15.00 -6.28
N LEU A 19 37.14 -14.30 -5.76
CA LEU A 19 38.55 -14.62 -6.02
C LEU A 19 38.90 -15.94 -5.35
N ASN A 20 39.62 -16.81 -6.06
CA ASN A 20 40.12 -18.05 -5.51
C ASN A 20 41.36 -17.80 -4.64
N PRO A 21 41.76 -18.77 -3.78
CA PRO A 21 42.94 -18.64 -2.95
C PRO A 21 44.24 -18.40 -3.73
N ASP A 22 44.28 -18.76 -5.03
CA ASP A 22 45.42 -18.51 -5.93
C ASP A 22 45.64 -17.02 -6.26
N GLY A 23 44.71 -16.14 -5.85
CA GLY A 23 44.78 -14.71 -6.08
C GLY A 23 44.65 -14.29 -7.56
N ARG A 24 44.34 -15.22 -8.47
CA ARG A 24 44.33 -14.99 -9.92
C ARG A 24 43.02 -15.39 -10.58
N THR A 25 42.49 -16.57 -10.27
CA THR A 25 41.27 -17.09 -10.90
C THR A 25 40.02 -16.73 -10.10
N VAL A 26 38.87 -16.71 -10.76
CA VAL A 26 37.58 -16.40 -10.12
C VAL A 26 36.61 -17.56 -10.28
N ARG A 27 35.78 -17.79 -9.27
CA ARG A 27 34.66 -18.74 -9.31
C ARG A 27 33.33 -18.00 -9.16
N LYS A 28 32.25 -18.58 -9.69
CA LYS A 28 30.89 -18.15 -9.36
C LYS A 28 30.51 -18.74 -8.00
N GLU A 29 29.89 -17.92 -7.18
CA GLU A 29 29.40 -18.30 -5.86
C GLU A 29 27.99 -17.75 -5.68
N ASP A 30 27.09 -18.61 -5.23
CA ASP A 30 25.74 -18.22 -4.85
C ASP A 30 25.68 -17.94 -3.35
N LYS A 31 25.06 -16.83 -2.96
CA LYS A 31 24.85 -16.47 -1.56
C LYS A 31 23.42 -15.98 -1.35
N ILE A 32 22.81 -16.37 -0.23
CA ILE A 32 21.51 -15.85 0.19
C ILE A 32 21.75 -14.66 1.11
N LEU A 33 21.18 -13.51 0.76
CA LEU A 33 21.13 -12.31 1.60
C LEU A 33 19.76 -12.21 2.25
N GLU A 34 19.73 -12.10 3.58
CA GLU A 34 18.50 -11.96 4.34
C GLU A 34 18.19 -10.48 4.58
N VAL A 35 17.14 -9.99 3.92
CA VAL A 35 16.67 -8.61 4.04
C VAL A 35 15.55 -8.57 5.08
N GLN A 36 15.83 -7.98 6.23
CA GLN A 36 14.83 -7.76 7.29
C GLN A 36 14.05 -6.47 7.00
N ILE A 37 12.81 -6.60 6.57
CA ILE A 37 11.89 -5.49 6.33
C ILE A 37 11.17 -5.17 7.63
N LYS A 38 11.45 -4.01 8.21
CA LYS A 38 10.80 -3.56 9.45
C LYS A 38 9.41 -3.00 9.18
N LYS A 39 8.56 -3.07 10.20
CA LYS A 39 7.20 -2.52 10.21
C LYS A 39 7.20 -1.05 9.78
N GLY A 40 6.25 -0.68 8.92
CA GLY A 40 6.04 0.71 8.50
C GLY A 40 7.09 1.28 7.55
N TRP A 41 8.09 0.50 7.12
CA TRP A 41 9.10 0.97 6.17
C TRP A 41 8.46 1.52 4.90
N LYS A 42 8.93 2.70 4.48
CA LYS A 42 8.43 3.40 3.30
C LYS A 42 9.12 2.87 2.05
N GLU A 43 8.43 3.01 0.92
CA GLU A 43 9.08 2.89 -0.38
C GLU A 43 10.34 3.75 -0.45
N GLY A 44 11.38 3.24 -1.12
CA GLY A 44 12.66 3.91 -1.29
C GLY A 44 13.67 3.64 -0.17
N THR A 45 13.26 2.96 0.92
CA THR A 45 14.20 2.55 1.97
C THR A 45 15.31 1.68 1.38
N LYS A 46 16.57 2.03 1.63
CA LYS A 46 17.75 1.35 1.10
C LYS A 46 18.36 0.42 2.15
N ILE A 47 18.67 -0.80 1.74
CA ILE A 47 19.37 -1.80 2.56
C ILE A 47 20.65 -2.17 1.81
N THR A 48 21.78 -1.77 2.38
CA THR A 48 23.10 -1.97 1.78
C THR A 48 23.79 -3.17 2.40
N PHE A 49 24.21 -4.11 1.55
CA PHE A 49 25.10 -5.18 1.92
C PHE A 49 26.50 -4.87 1.35
N PRO A 50 27.46 -4.50 2.21
CA PRO A 50 28.74 -4.00 1.75
C PRO A 50 29.55 -5.11 1.09
N LYS A 51 30.22 -4.80 -0.01
CA LYS A 51 31.15 -5.70 -0.71
C LYS A 51 30.54 -7.05 -1.14
N GLU A 52 29.25 -7.08 -1.40
CA GLU A 52 28.52 -8.28 -1.86
C GLU A 52 28.53 -8.47 -3.40
N GLY A 53 29.01 -7.48 -4.16
CA GLY A 53 29.17 -7.54 -5.62
C GLY A 53 30.35 -8.39 -6.08
N ASP A 54 30.70 -8.33 -7.37
CA ASP A 54 31.77 -9.15 -7.96
C ASP A 54 33.17 -8.77 -7.47
N GLN A 55 33.99 -9.80 -7.19
CA GLN A 55 35.38 -9.67 -6.80
C GLN A 55 36.31 -10.18 -7.90
N THR A 56 37.37 -9.41 -8.14
CA THR A 56 38.50 -9.71 -9.04
C THR A 56 39.81 -9.40 -8.31
N PRO A 57 40.98 -9.77 -8.85
CA PRO A 57 42.27 -9.43 -8.23
C PRO A 57 42.54 -7.93 -8.08
N ARG A 58 41.86 -7.08 -8.86
CA ARG A 58 42.19 -5.64 -8.98
C ARG A 58 41.15 -4.70 -8.39
N ASN A 59 40.03 -5.21 -7.88
CA ASN A 59 38.94 -4.37 -7.37
C ASN A 59 38.55 -4.73 -5.95
N ILE A 60 37.98 -3.73 -5.26
CA ILE A 60 37.16 -3.96 -4.07
C ILE A 60 35.76 -4.33 -4.57
N PRO A 61 35.12 -5.39 -4.02
CA PRO A 61 33.77 -5.74 -4.42
C PRO A 61 32.81 -4.58 -4.16
N ALA A 62 31.89 -4.36 -5.09
CA ALA A 62 30.87 -3.32 -4.94
C ALA A 62 29.84 -3.68 -3.87
N ASP A 63 29.11 -2.68 -3.38
CA ASP A 63 27.98 -2.89 -2.48
C ASP A 63 26.74 -3.34 -3.26
N VAL A 64 25.95 -4.21 -2.64
CA VAL A 64 24.62 -4.56 -3.16
C VAL A 64 23.59 -3.79 -2.36
N VAL A 65 22.82 -2.94 -3.04
CA VAL A 65 21.78 -2.10 -2.41
C VAL A 65 20.41 -2.59 -2.83
N PHE A 66 19.63 -3.09 -1.88
CA PHE A 66 18.20 -3.35 -2.09
C PHE A 66 17.40 -2.07 -1.82
N VAL A 67 16.44 -1.77 -2.68
CA VAL A 67 15.51 -0.66 -2.51
C VAL A 67 14.11 -1.24 -2.31
N VAL A 68 13.48 -0.91 -1.19
CA VAL A 68 12.11 -1.34 -0.89
C VAL A 68 11.16 -0.66 -1.87
N LYS A 69 10.29 -1.45 -2.50
CA LYS A 69 9.23 -0.98 -3.39
C LYS A 69 7.89 -1.52 -2.90
N ASP A 70 6.87 -0.66 -2.94
CA ASP A 70 5.52 -1.08 -2.62
C ASP A 70 4.96 -1.91 -3.78
N LYS A 71 4.44 -3.09 -3.44
CA LYS A 71 3.68 -3.92 -4.38
C LYS A 71 2.24 -3.40 -4.43
N ALA A 72 1.72 -3.21 -5.64
CA ALA A 72 0.30 -2.87 -5.84
C ALA A 72 -0.58 -3.89 -5.11
N HIS A 73 -1.52 -3.38 -4.31
CA HIS A 73 -2.46 -4.19 -3.54
C HIS A 73 -3.85 -4.12 -4.19
N ARG A 74 -4.60 -5.22 -4.15
CA ARG A 74 -5.89 -5.34 -4.86
C ARG A 74 -7.00 -4.46 -4.26
N VAL A 75 -6.92 -4.21 -2.96
CA VAL A 75 -7.98 -3.55 -2.18
C VAL A 75 -7.58 -2.16 -1.69
N PHE A 76 -6.29 -1.93 -1.47
CA PHE A 76 -5.81 -0.74 -0.78
C PHE A 76 -4.77 -0.03 -1.62
N LYS A 77 -4.72 1.29 -1.51
CA LYS A 77 -3.62 2.12 -2.00
C LYS A 77 -2.89 2.71 -0.81
N ARG A 78 -1.56 2.66 -0.80
CA ARG A 78 -0.77 3.20 0.31
C ARG A 78 -0.47 4.68 0.07
N GLU A 79 -0.72 5.51 1.07
CA GLU A 79 -0.39 6.93 1.08
C GLU A 79 0.46 7.20 2.33
N GLY A 80 1.77 6.93 2.23
CA GLY A 80 2.69 7.05 3.35
C GLY A 80 2.45 5.98 4.44
N SER A 81 1.96 6.41 5.61
CA SER A 81 1.53 5.50 6.70
C SER A 81 0.02 5.29 6.71
N ASP A 82 -0.72 6.02 5.88
CA ASP A 82 -2.15 5.82 5.72
C ASP A 82 -2.40 4.84 4.57
N ILE A 83 -3.59 4.24 4.57
CA ILE A 83 -4.07 3.40 3.49
C ILE A 83 -5.42 3.91 3.01
N VAL A 84 -5.65 3.85 1.72
CA VAL A 84 -6.90 4.26 1.09
C VAL A 84 -7.65 3.02 0.64
N TYR A 85 -8.92 2.92 1.04
CA TYR A 85 -9.88 1.94 0.55
C TYR A 85 -10.93 2.67 -0.28
N THR A 86 -11.11 2.27 -1.53
CA THR A 86 -12.13 2.86 -2.41
C THR A 86 -13.45 2.12 -2.23
N ALA A 87 -14.41 2.78 -1.59
CA ALA A 87 -15.75 2.28 -1.37
C ALA A 87 -16.68 2.72 -2.51
N LYS A 88 -17.22 1.75 -3.24
CA LYS A 88 -18.20 2.02 -4.30
C LYS A 88 -19.59 2.08 -3.71
N ILE A 89 -20.25 3.23 -3.84
CA ILE A 89 -21.61 3.46 -3.33
C ILE A 89 -22.52 3.93 -4.45
N SER A 90 -23.84 3.68 -4.35
CA SER A 90 -24.78 4.21 -5.35
C SER A 90 -25.00 5.71 -5.16
N LEU A 91 -25.45 6.41 -6.22
CA LEU A 91 -25.88 7.80 -6.09
C LEU A 91 -26.98 7.97 -5.02
N ARG A 92 -27.87 6.98 -4.88
CA ARG A 92 -28.89 6.98 -3.83
C ARG A 92 -28.26 7.00 -2.45
N ASP A 93 -27.33 6.08 -2.17
CA ASP A 93 -26.67 6.02 -0.87
C ASP A 93 -25.82 7.27 -0.61
N ALA A 94 -25.23 7.85 -1.66
CA ALA A 94 -24.49 9.10 -1.57
C ALA A 94 -25.36 10.30 -1.15
N LEU A 95 -26.63 10.34 -1.58
CA LEU A 95 -27.56 11.43 -1.29
C LEU A 95 -28.42 11.19 -0.04
N CYS A 96 -28.74 9.94 0.27
CA CYS A 96 -29.69 9.56 1.33
C CYS A 96 -29.01 8.96 2.58
N GLY A 97 -27.69 8.86 2.57
CA GLY A 97 -26.91 8.21 3.62
C GLY A 97 -26.49 6.79 3.26
N CYS A 98 -25.30 6.40 3.72
CA CYS A 98 -24.70 5.11 3.40
C CYS A 98 -24.03 4.48 4.63
N THR A 99 -23.90 3.16 4.60
CA THR A 99 -23.11 2.39 5.55
C THR A 99 -22.17 1.50 4.77
N VAL A 100 -20.87 1.70 4.96
CA VAL A 100 -19.80 0.97 4.28
C VAL A 100 -19.07 0.09 5.29
N ASN A 101 -18.91 -1.18 4.95
CA ASN A 101 -18.10 -2.12 5.70
C ASN A 101 -16.70 -2.18 5.09
N ALA A 102 -15.78 -1.37 5.62
CA ALA A 102 -14.43 -1.26 5.09
C ALA A 102 -13.54 -2.37 5.66
N PRO A 103 -12.84 -3.16 4.83
CA PRO A 103 -11.88 -4.14 5.30
C PRO A 103 -10.66 -3.45 5.92
N THR A 104 -10.01 -4.10 6.87
CA THR A 104 -8.74 -3.67 7.46
C THR A 104 -7.61 -4.61 7.02
N LEU A 105 -6.35 -4.17 7.15
CA LEU A 105 -5.19 -5.00 6.75
C LEU A 105 -4.98 -6.26 7.60
N ASP A 106 -5.57 -6.34 8.78
CA ASP A 106 -5.53 -7.50 9.67
C ASP A 106 -6.74 -8.45 9.49
N GLY A 107 -7.57 -8.20 8.46
CA GLY A 107 -8.69 -9.08 8.10
C GLY A 107 -9.99 -8.84 8.85
N ARG A 108 -10.04 -7.84 9.75
CA ARG A 108 -11.30 -7.36 10.35
C ARG A 108 -12.07 -6.49 9.35
N THR A 109 -13.21 -5.98 9.79
CA THR A 109 -14.03 -5.02 9.07
C THR A 109 -14.47 -3.92 10.02
N VAL A 110 -14.42 -2.68 9.57
CA VAL A 110 -14.90 -1.51 10.30
C VAL A 110 -16.07 -0.90 9.56
N THR A 111 -17.18 -0.71 10.26
CA THR A 111 -18.38 -0.09 9.71
C THR A 111 -18.25 1.43 9.80
N VAL A 112 -18.42 2.09 8.66
CA VAL A 112 -18.42 3.54 8.50
C VAL A 112 -19.77 3.95 7.97
N SER A 113 -20.56 4.64 8.80
CA SER A 113 -21.88 5.16 8.42
C SER A 113 -21.87 6.69 8.35
N THR A 114 -22.66 7.24 7.44
CA THR A 114 -22.86 8.68 7.30
C THR A 114 -24.27 8.94 6.79
N THR A 115 -24.94 9.93 7.37
CA THR A 115 -26.23 10.45 6.89
C THR A 115 -26.06 11.70 6.02
N ASP A 116 -24.89 12.33 6.08
CA ASP A 116 -24.55 13.49 5.25
C ASP A 116 -24.41 13.10 3.78
N ILE A 117 -24.62 14.08 2.89
CA ILE A 117 -24.35 13.94 1.46
C ILE A 117 -22.86 13.63 1.24
N VAL A 118 -22.59 12.54 0.52
CA VAL A 118 -21.26 12.09 0.13
C VAL A 118 -20.96 12.50 -1.30
N GLN A 119 -19.81 13.14 -1.51
CA GLN A 119 -19.35 13.55 -2.84
C GLN A 119 -18.38 12.53 -3.44
N GLN A 120 -18.27 12.53 -4.76
CA GLN A 120 -17.25 11.76 -5.48
C GLN A 120 -15.85 12.12 -4.98
N GLY A 121 -15.05 11.12 -4.58
CA GLY A 121 -13.69 11.31 -4.08
C GLY A 121 -13.61 11.85 -2.65
N MET A 122 -14.74 12.07 -1.97
CA MET A 122 -14.75 12.41 -0.55
C MET A 122 -14.06 11.30 0.25
N LYS A 123 -13.24 11.66 1.23
CA LYS A 123 -12.54 10.72 2.12
C LYS A 123 -13.06 10.83 3.55
N ARG A 124 -13.46 9.71 4.16
CA ARG A 124 -13.71 9.62 5.60
C ARG A 124 -12.56 8.88 6.27
N ARG A 125 -12.09 9.41 7.40
CA ARG A 125 -10.94 8.88 8.14
C ARG A 125 -11.42 7.93 9.24
N VAL A 126 -10.83 6.75 9.29
CA VAL A 126 -10.92 5.79 10.39
C VAL A 126 -9.56 5.74 11.07
N SER A 127 -9.48 6.36 12.24
CA SER A 127 -8.21 6.57 12.92
C SER A 127 -7.56 5.27 13.41
N GLY A 128 -6.25 5.17 13.24
CA GLY A 128 -5.45 4.04 13.75
C GLY A 128 -5.54 2.74 12.95
N GLU A 129 -6.27 2.72 11.83
CA GLU A 129 -6.41 1.54 10.98
C GLU A 129 -5.45 1.51 9.77
N GLY A 130 -4.46 2.41 9.73
CA GLY A 130 -3.41 2.45 8.70
C GLY A 130 -2.20 1.56 8.99
N LEU A 131 -1.05 1.89 8.41
CA LEU A 131 0.22 1.19 8.64
C LEU A 131 0.98 1.76 9.85
N PRO A 132 1.86 0.97 10.49
CA PRO A 132 2.70 1.47 11.58
C PRO A 132 3.61 2.61 11.11
N TYR A 133 3.92 3.55 12.00
CA TYR A 133 4.97 4.53 11.70
C TYR A 133 6.35 3.89 11.83
N PRO A 134 7.26 4.04 10.85
CA PRO A 134 8.54 3.32 10.87
C PRO A 134 9.45 3.65 12.05
N LYS A 135 9.33 4.84 12.65
CA LYS A 135 10.07 5.25 13.86
C LYS A 135 9.32 4.97 15.17
N ARG A 136 8.01 4.76 15.11
CA ARG A 136 7.11 4.54 16.26
C ARG A 136 6.09 3.46 15.88
N PRO A 137 6.52 2.18 15.82
CA PRO A 137 5.69 1.10 15.31
C PRO A 137 4.51 0.74 16.22
N ASP A 138 4.49 1.27 17.45
CA ASP A 138 3.37 1.28 18.39
C ASP A 138 2.21 2.17 17.93
N ARG A 139 2.48 3.17 17.09
CA ARG A 139 1.47 4.05 16.50
C ARG A 139 1.22 3.68 15.04
N ARG A 140 -0.03 3.84 14.62
CA ARG A 140 -0.48 3.61 13.24
C ARG A 140 -1.00 4.90 12.62
N GLY A 141 -0.89 5.00 11.29
CA GLY A 141 -1.66 5.95 10.51
C GLY A 141 -3.13 5.52 10.42
N ASP A 142 -3.83 6.04 9.42
CA ASP A 142 -5.28 5.90 9.32
C ASP A 142 -5.70 5.10 8.07
N LEU A 143 -6.93 4.58 8.12
CA LEU A 143 -7.64 4.09 6.95
C LEU A 143 -8.51 5.23 6.41
N LEU A 144 -8.31 5.59 5.15
CA LEU A 144 -9.09 6.59 4.43
C LEU A 144 -10.08 5.86 3.51
N VAL A 145 -11.36 5.93 3.85
CA VAL A 145 -12.44 5.43 3.00
C VAL A 145 -12.76 6.50 1.98
N GLU A 146 -12.33 6.30 0.74
CA GLU A 146 -12.59 7.17 -0.41
C GLU A 146 -13.83 6.68 -1.14
N TYR A 147 -14.81 7.56 -1.33
CA TYR A 147 -16.07 7.18 -1.97
C TYR A 147 -16.02 7.35 -3.48
N GLU A 148 -16.39 6.29 -4.20
CA GLU A 148 -16.65 6.29 -5.63
C GLU A 148 -18.15 6.12 -5.85
N VAL A 149 -18.82 7.20 -6.24
CA VAL A 149 -20.26 7.25 -6.47
C VAL A 149 -20.59 6.70 -7.86
N LYS A 150 -21.43 5.67 -7.88
CA LYS A 150 -21.96 5.05 -9.10
C LYS A 150 -23.30 5.68 -9.48
N PHE A 151 -23.28 6.39 -10.60
CA PHE A 151 -24.50 6.91 -11.22
C PHE A 151 -25.27 5.79 -11.93
N PRO A 152 -26.61 5.85 -11.95
CA PRO A 152 -27.41 4.94 -12.74
C PRO A 152 -27.19 5.21 -14.24
N GLU A 153 -27.14 4.15 -15.05
CA GLU A 153 -26.96 4.28 -16.51
C GLU A 153 -28.20 4.86 -17.20
N ARG A 154 -29.40 4.60 -16.64
CA ARG A 154 -30.69 5.04 -17.17
C ARG A 154 -31.65 5.33 -16.03
N LEU A 155 -32.62 6.22 -16.30
CA LEU A 155 -33.73 6.56 -15.41
C LEU A 155 -35.01 6.66 -16.24
N SER A 156 -36.15 6.22 -15.70
CA SER A 156 -37.45 6.44 -16.33
C SER A 156 -37.81 7.93 -16.36
N GLN A 157 -38.72 8.32 -17.25
CA GLN A 157 -39.18 9.71 -17.30
C GLN A 157 -39.81 10.13 -15.96
N SER A 158 -40.65 9.29 -15.37
CA SER A 158 -41.26 9.54 -14.06
C SER A 158 -40.23 9.77 -12.94
N ALA A 159 -39.13 9.01 -12.93
CA ALA A 159 -38.06 9.20 -11.95
C ALA A 159 -37.32 10.53 -12.18
N ARG A 160 -37.07 10.90 -13.44
CA ARG A 160 -36.46 12.18 -13.78
C ARG A 160 -37.32 13.36 -13.33
N ASP A 161 -38.62 13.31 -13.60
CA ASP A 161 -39.56 14.36 -13.20
C ASP A 161 -39.59 14.53 -11.68
N THR A 162 -39.61 13.41 -10.94
CA THR A 162 -39.57 13.41 -9.46
C THR A 162 -38.26 14.02 -8.94
N ILE A 163 -37.11 13.59 -9.50
CA ILE A 163 -35.80 14.09 -9.09
C ILE A 163 -35.66 15.59 -9.38
N ALA A 164 -36.16 16.06 -10.52
CA ALA A 164 -36.13 17.47 -10.91
C ALA A 164 -36.97 18.37 -9.98
N GLN A 165 -38.03 17.83 -9.35
CA GLN A 165 -38.85 18.56 -8.39
C GLN A 165 -38.18 18.71 -7.01
N VAL A 166 -37.32 17.76 -6.61
CA VAL A 166 -36.74 17.72 -5.25
C VAL A 166 -35.30 18.20 -5.17
N LEU A 167 -34.52 18.11 -6.27
CA LEU A 167 -33.15 18.60 -6.28
C LEU A 167 -33.09 20.11 -6.58
N PRO A 168 -32.19 20.86 -5.93
CA PRO A 168 -32.04 22.29 -6.17
C PRO A 168 -31.56 22.55 -7.61
N GLN A 169 -32.06 23.62 -8.23
CA GLN A 169 -31.46 24.18 -9.43
C GLN A 169 -30.15 24.89 -9.06
N SER A 170 -29.11 24.66 -9.84
CA SER A 170 -27.80 25.32 -9.74
C SER A 170 -27.84 26.75 -10.24
#